data_AF-A0A536MF32-F1
#
_entry.id   AF-A0A536MF32-F1
#
_cell.length_a   1.000
_cell.length_b   1.000
_cell.length_c   1.000
_cell.angle_alpha   90.00
_cell.angle_beta   90.00
_cell.angle_gamma   90.00
#
_symmetry.space_group_name_H-M   'P 1'
#
loop_
_entity.id
_entity.type
_entity.pdbx_description
1 polymer ?
#
loop_
_entity_poly.entity_id
_entity_poly.type
_entity_poly.pdbx_seq_one_letter_code
_entity_poly.pdbx_strand_id
1 'polypeptide(L)' 'MAVETPLKGNIGDSIRRKEDDRFIRGRGNYVDDIALPGMLHMAIHRSPFAHARIKSIKTEA' A
#
# COMPACT_ATOMS: atom_id res chain seq x y z
N MET A 1 33.75 -20.11 11.13
CA MET A 1 32.82 -19.28 11.93
C MET A 1 33.16 -17.81 11.66
N ALA A 2 32.55 -17.23 10.63
CA ALA A 2 32.56 -15.78 10.45
C ALA A 2 31.29 -15.28 11.13
N VAL A 3 31.46 -14.53 12.22
CA VAL A 3 30.34 -13.90 12.91
C VAL A 3 29.93 -12.72 12.04
N GLU A 4 28.78 -12.79 11.39
CA GLU A 4 28.20 -11.65 10.67
C GLU A 4 27.85 -10.56 11.67
N THR A 5 28.70 -9.55 11.76
CA THR A 5 28.45 -8.34 12.54
C THR A 5 27.25 -7.61 11.94
N PRO A 6 26.21 -7.22 12.72
CA PRO A 6 25.12 -6.44 12.18
C PRO A 6 25.67 -5.07 11.77
N LEU A 7 25.33 -4.60 10.56
CA LEU A 7 25.64 -3.26 10.06
C LEU A 7 24.96 -2.20 10.96
N LYS A 8 25.59 -1.87 12.09
CA LYS A 8 25.26 -0.70 12.91
C LYS A 8 26.13 0.44 12.41
N GLY A 9 25.61 1.23 11.48
CA GLY A 9 26.25 2.49 11.08
C GLY A 9 26.28 3.47 12.23
N ASN A 10 27.30 4.34 12.24
CA ASN A 10 27.41 5.43 13.19
C ASN A 10 26.63 6.66 12.68
N ILE A 11 26.47 7.66 13.54
CA ILE A 11 25.86 8.94 13.15
C ILE A 11 26.77 9.61 12.12
N GLY A 12 26.21 9.94 10.96
CA GLY A 12 26.92 10.58 9.83
C GLY A 12 27.32 9.62 8.70
N ASP A 13 27.23 8.30 8.92
CA ASP A 13 27.55 7.32 7.88
C ASP A 13 26.44 7.21 6.82
N SER A 14 26.84 7.11 5.54
CA SER A 14 25.92 6.77 4.46
C SER A 14 25.67 5.25 4.44
N ILE A 15 24.70 4.80 5.24
CA ILE A 15 24.33 3.39 5.33
C ILE A 15 23.22 2.99 4.37
N ARG A 16 23.27 1.74 3.91
CA ARG A 16 22.16 1.14 3.16
C ARG A 16 20.92 1.04 4.06
N ARG A 17 19.76 1.35 3.48
CA ARG A 17 18.49 1.29 4.19
C ARG A 17 18.11 -0.16 4.46
N LYS A 18 17.52 -0.42 5.61
CA LYS A 18 17.06 -1.78 5.98
C LYS A 18 15.85 -2.18 5.14
N GLU A 19 15.04 -1.20 4.77
CA GLU A 19 13.77 -1.34 4.09
C GLU A 19 13.94 -1.71 2.61
N ASP A 20 15.08 -1.36 2.00
CA ASP A 20 15.38 -1.70 0.60
C ASP A 20 15.25 -3.20 0.37
N ASP A 21 15.69 -4.01 1.34
CA ASP A 21 15.60 -5.48 1.31
C ASP A 21 14.17 -5.99 0.98
N ARG A 22 13.16 -5.42 1.64
CA ARG A 22 11.76 -5.81 1.40
C ARG A 22 11.17 -5.10 0.19
N PHE A 23 11.49 -3.83 -0.04
CA PHE A 23 10.86 -3.04 -1.09
C PHE A 23 11.31 -3.45 -2.49
N ILE A 24 12.62 -3.64 -2.71
CA ILE A 24 13.14 -3.99 -4.05
C ILE A 24 12.79 -5.41 -4.49
N ARG A 25 12.32 -6.25 -3.57
CA ARG A 25 11.92 -7.64 -3.82
C ARG A 25 10.41 -7.84 -3.88
N GLY A 26 9.63 -6.76 -3.85
CA GLY A 26 8.16 -6.86 -3.82
C GLY A 26 7.61 -7.50 -2.55
N ARG A 27 8.39 -7.47 -1.45
CA ARG A 27 8.00 -7.94 -0.11
C ARG A 27 7.57 -6.78 0.80
N GLY A 28 7.25 -5.63 0.20
CA GLY A 28 6.47 -4.61 0.89
C GLY A 28 5.12 -5.20 1.32
N ASN A 29 4.51 -4.61 2.34
CA ASN A 29 3.15 -4.95 2.74
C ASN A 29 2.42 -3.63 2.96
N TYR A 30 1.75 -3.18 1.90
CA TYR A 30 0.92 -1.98 1.86
C TYR A 30 -0.55 -2.36 2.13
N VAL A 31 -1.42 -1.36 2.25
CA VAL A 31 -2.83 -1.58 2.62
C VAL A 31 -3.55 -2.52 1.65
N ASP A 32 -3.27 -2.39 0.35
CA ASP A 32 -3.93 -3.18 -0.70
C ASP A 32 -3.33 -4.59 -0.86
N ASP A 33 -2.18 -4.87 -0.24
CA ASP A 33 -1.57 -6.21 -0.23
C ASP A 33 -2.23 -7.13 0.82
N ILE A 34 -3.01 -6.57 1.74
CA ILE A 34 -3.67 -7.30 2.83
C ILE A 34 -4.86 -8.06 2.28
N ALA A 35 -4.86 -9.39 2.44
CA ALA A 35 -6.00 -10.25 2.15
C ALA A 35 -6.50 -10.93 3.43
N LEU A 36 -7.78 -10.74 3.75
CA LEU A 36 -8.45 -11.37 4.90
C LEU A 36 -9.57 -12.33 4.43
N PRO A 37 -9.82 -13.44 5.14
CA PRO A 37 -10.96 -14.30 4.83
C PRO A 37 -12.28 -13.52 4.89
N GLY A 38 -13.07 -13.58 3.82
CA GLY A 38 -14.35 -12.87 3.71
C GLY A 38 -14.23 -11.37 3.44
N MET A 39 -13.04 -10.86 3.09
CA MET A 39 -12.86 -9.46 2.73
C MET A 39 -13.69 -9.11 1.49
N LEU A 40 -14.50 -8.05 1.60
CA LEU A 40 -15.24 -7.47 0.48
C LEU A 40 -14.53 -6.23 -0.04
N HIS A 41 -14.78 -5.89 -1.30
CA HIS A 41 -14.31 -4.66 -1.92
C HIS A 41 -15.49 -3.73 -2.20
N MET A 42 -15.28 -2.43 -2.08
CA MET A 42 -16.26 -1.41 -2.42
C MET A 42 -15.70 -0.44 -3.45
N ALA A 43 -16.57 0.05 -4.32
CA ALA A 43 -16.28 1.14 -5.24
C ALA A 43 -17.36 2.21 -5.11
N ILE A 44 -16.99 3.45 -5.38
CA ILE A 44 -17.90 4.60 -5.31
C ILE A 44 -18.16 5.07 -6.74
N HIS A 45 -19.43 5.02 -7.16
CA HIS A 45 -19.86 5.70 -8.37
C HIS A 45 -19.90 7.22 -8.11
N ARG A 46 -19.13 7.98 -8.88
CA ARG A 46 -19.01 9.44 -8.71
C ARG A 46 -19.76 10.17 -9.80
N SER A 47 -20.24 11.37 -9.48
CA SER A 47 -20.88 12.24 -10.46
C SER A 47 -19.90 12.57 -11.60
N PRO A 48 -20.32 12.42 -12.87
CA PRO A 48 -19.57 12.95 -14.00
C PRO A 48 -19.80 14.46 -14.20
N PHE A 49 -20.72 15.07 -13.45
CA PHE A 49 -21.07 16.49 -13.55
C PHE A 49 -20.59 17.27 -12.32
N ALA A 50 -19.96 18.42 -12.54
CA ALA A 50 -19.53 19.32 -11.46
C ALA A 50 -20.71 20.00 -10.74
N HIS A 51 -21.80 20.28 -11.47
CA HIS A 51 -23.04 20.81 -10.90
C HIS A 51 -24.25 20.27 -11.67
N ALA A 52 -25.06 19.48 -10.98
CA ALA A 52 -26.31 18.93 -11.52
C ALA A 52 -27.25 18.59 -10.36
N ARG A 53 -28.55 18.48 -10.66
CA ARG A 53 -29.51 17.87 -9.73
C ARG A 53 -29.57 16.37 -9.98
N ILE A 54 -29.45 15.57 -8.93
CA ILE A 54 -29.70 14.13 -9.00
C ILE A 54 -31.21 13.93 -9.01
N LYS A 55 -31.77 13.49 -10.14
CA LYS A 55 -33.21 13.22 -10.27
C LYS A 55 -33.60 11.82 -9.81
N SER A 56 -32.75 10.84 -10.06
CA SER A 56 -32.96 9.43 -9.71
C SER A 56 -31.65 8.66 -9.84
N ILE A 57 -31.51 7.57 -9.09
CA ILE A 57 -30.46 6.57 -9.26
C ILE A 57 -31.17 5.20 -9.32
N LYS A 58 -30.90 4.42 -10.37
CA LYS A 58 -31.34 3.02 -10.49
C LYS A 58 -30.12 2.14 -10.27
N THR A 59 -30.21 1.18 -9.36
CA THR A 59 -29.08 0.35 -8.93
C THR A 59 -29.27 -1.12 -9.29
N GLU A 60 -30.42 -1.47 -9.84
CA GLU A 60 -30.65 -2.74 -10.52
C GLU A 60 -29.81 -2.80 -11.81
N ALA A 61 -29.45 -4.03 -12.20
CA ALA A 61 -28.70 -4.29 -13.43
C ALA A 61 -29.59 -4.15 -14.69
#